data_AF-A0A6P2RMQ7-F1
#
_entry.id   AF-A0A6P2RMQ7-F1
#
_cell.length_a   1.000
_cell.length_b   1.000
_cell.length_c   1.000
_cell.angle_alpha   90.00
_cell.angle_beta   90.00
_cell.angle_gamma   90.00
#
_symmetry.space_group_name_H-M   'P 1'
#
loop_
_entity.id
_entity.type
_entity.pdbx_description
1 polymer ?
#
loop_
_entity_poly.entity_id
_entity_poly.type
_entity_poly.pdbx_seq_one_letter_code
_entity_poly.pdbx_strand_id
1 'polypeptide(L)'
;MHALPYPDQSFDLVVHSDTLEHVANPVHALAECRRVLKPNGYLCFTVPVVVGRMTRSRNGLPGSFHGAPGTNADDHLVHTEYGADAWRQIMQAGFDNVTIHTVEYPAALAFACRNGTRPDQGSGAPRPLSEDTPAGNEDKSEHPVALPPDFDAEEYLGLNPDVREAGIDPVEHYLRFGHKENRAYKGLARALRPSLDKPYEFDGLRSMHNHDFMEHPDFVEAYGRGVQAAGADYQWYWRVHMGLWAARAAIRVAGDFVECGVNRGFLSSAIMKLLNWDSTGRTFYLLDTFKGIDARYVSGLEKDAGVLARNQRDLDSGFYTENIEQVRSNFSEWHNTKIVVGSIPETLSEIKSEAVAFLHIDLNCSPPEVAAIESLWNRIPTGGMVLLDDYAYYGYQSQKDGMDAWARANNVPIASLPTGQGLIVKA
;
A
#
# COMPACT_ATOMS: atom_id res chain seq x y z
N MET A 1 -26.91 15.02 -22.10
CA MET A 1 -27.02 14.62 -20.67
C MET A 1 -28.04 15.42 -19.86
N HIS A 2 -28.61 16.52 -20.36
CA HIS A 2 -29.57 17.37 -19.60
C HIS A 2 -30.99 16.83 -19.48
N ALA A 3 -31.33 15.75 -20.18
CA ALA A 3 -32.64 15.11 -20.07
C ALA A 3 -32.49 13.65 -20.44
N LEU A 4 -32.12 12.82 -19.46
CA LEU A 4 -31.97 11.39 -19.71
C LEU A 4 -33.37 10.77 -19.89
N PRO A 5 -33.63 10.03 -20.99
CA PRO A 5 -34.97 9.53 -21.34
C PRO A 5 -35.37 8.31 -20.50
N TYR A 6 -34.88 8.24 -19.26
CA TYR A 6 -35.11 7.18 -18.31
C TYR A 6 -35.88 7.71 -17.10
N PRO A 7 -36.80 6.92 -16.54
CA PRO A 7 -37.45 7.26 -15.28
C PRO A 7 -36.44 7.46 -14.14
N ASP A 8 -36.90 8.13 -13.09
CA ASP A 8 -36.14 8.27 -11.85
C ASP A 8 -35.77 6.88 -11.30
N GLN A 9 -34.61 6.78 -10.65
CA GLN A 9 -34.20 5.56 -9.94
C GLN A 9 -34.20 4.29 -10.80
N SER A 10 -33.83 4.41 -12.08
CA SER A 10 -33.79 3.30 -13.02
C SER A 10 -32.52 2.46 -12.91
N PHE A 11 -31.40 3.05 -12.47
CA PHE A 11 -30.08 2.42 -12.55
C PHE A 11 -29.39 2.32 -11.18
N ASP A 12 -28.66 1.23 -10.96
CA ASP A 12 -27.76 1.07 -9.82
C ASP A 12 -26.40 1.77 -10.05
N LEU A 13 -26.02 1.96 -11.32
CA LEU A 13 -24.75 2.57 -11.74
C LEU A 13 -24.94 3.40 -13.01
N VAL A 14 -24.35 4.60 -13.03
CA VAL A 14 -24.19 5.45 -14.21
C VAL A 14 -22.70 5.68 -14.41
N VAL A 15 -22.22 5.50 -15.64
CA VAL A 15 -20.81 5.72 -16.00
C VAL A 15 -20.74 6.62 -17.23
N HIS A 16 -19.83 7.59 -17.22
CA HIS A 16 -19.41 8.31 -18.42
C HIS A 16 -17.93 8.70 -18.31
N SER A 17 -17.24 8.84 -19.45
CA SER A 17 -15.81 9.19 -19.50
C SER A 17 -15.66 10.41 -20.38
N ASP A 18 -14.95 11.43 -19.90
CA ASP A 18 -14.54 12.60 -20.68
C ASP A 18 -15.70 13.21 -21.49
N THR A 19 -16.84 13.32 -20.80
CA THR A 19 -18.11 13.77 -21.40
C THR A 19 -18.54 15.10 -20.79
N LEU A 20 -18.28 15.33 -19.51
CA LEU A 20 -18.92 16.41 -18.75
C LEU A 20 -18.37 17.80 -19.13
N GLU A 21 -17.12 17.87 -19.57
CA GLU A 21 -16.45 19.06 -20.10
C GLU A 21 -17.11 19.58 -21.38
N HIS A 22 -17.78 18.70 -22.14
CA HIS A 22 -18.50 19.01 -23.37
C HIS A 22 -19.97 19.38 -23.11
N VAL A 23 -20.39 19.41 -21.85
CA VAL A 23 -21.78 19.68 -21.48
C VAL A 23 -21.94 21.12 -21.03
N ALA A 24 -22.83 21.86 -21.69
CA ALA A 24 -23.04 23.29 -21.43
C ALA A 24 -23.44 23.62 -19.98
N ASN A 25 -24.26 22.78 -19.34
CA ASN A 25 -24.68 22.91 -17.94
C ASN A 25 -24.29 21.66 -17.13
N PRO A 26 -23.04 21.57 -16.64
CA PRO A 26 -22.52 20.34 -16.03
C PRO A 26 -23.22 19.96 -14.73
N VAL A 27 -23.54 20.94 -13.86
CA VAL A 27 -24.29 20.69 -12.61
C VAL A 27 -25.66 20.07 -12.89
N HIS A 28 -26.38 20.58 -13.90
CA HIS A 28 -27.69 20.04 -14.27
C HIS A 28 -27.57 18.62 -14.85
N ALA A 29 -26.54 18.35 -15.65
CA ALA A 29 -26.30 17.00 -16.18
C ALA A 29 -25.95 16.00 -15.07
N LEU A 30 -25.15 16.40 -14.08
CA LEU A 30 -24.88 15.59 -12.89
C LEU A 30 -26.16 15.34 -12.07
N ALA A 31 -27.03 16.35 -11.95
CA ALA A 31 -28.33 16.20 -11.27
C ALA A 31 -29.25 15.22 -12.01
N GLU A 32 -29.22 15.20 -13.35
CA GLU A 32 -29.93 14.20 -14.16
C GLU A 32 -29.35 12.79 -13.98
N CYS A 33 -28.02 12.64 -13.93
CA CYS A 33 -27.39 11.37 -13.57
C CYS A 33 -27.83 10.90 -12.18
N ARG A 34 -27.89 11.81 -11.20
CA ARG A 34 -28.40 11.52 -9.86
C ARG A 34 -29.87 11.11 -9.87
N ARG A 35 -30.72 11.78 -10.66
CA ARG A 35 -32.16 11.49 -10.77
C ARG A 35 -32.42 10.05 -11.22
N VAL A 36 -31.70 9.59 -12.25
CA VAL A 36 -31.88 8.23 -12.79
C VAL A 36 -31.22 7.15 -11.93
N LEU A 37 -30.38 7.52 -10.95
CA LEU A 37 -29.79 6.57 -10.00
C LEU A 37 -30.77 6.18 -8.90
N LYS A 38 -30.83 4.90 -8.57
CA LYS A 38 -31.52 4.39 -7.39
C LYS A 38 -30.92 4.96 -6.11
N PRO A 39 -31.67 4.93 -4.99
CA PRO A 39 -31.10 4.96 -3.64
C PRO A 39 -29.84 4.11 -3.52
N ASN A 40 -28.75 4.71 -3.03
CA ASN A 40 -27.43 4.09 -2.90
C ASN A 40 -26.73 3.72 -4.23
N GLY A 41 -27.27 4.09 -5.37
CA GLY A 41 -26.63 3.92 -6.67
C GLY A 41 -25.40 4.81 -6.83
N TYR A 42 -24.54 4.45 -7.78
CA TYR A 42 -23.25 5.11 -7.99
C TYR A 42 -23.19 5.86 -9.32
N LEU A 43 -22.61 7.06 -9.30
CA LEU A 43 -22.12 7.76 -10.49
C LEU A 43 -20.60 7.66 -10.49
N CYS A 44 -20.02 7.08 -11.55
CA CYS A 44 -18.57 7.04 -11.75
C CYS A 44 -18.19 7.75 -13.04
N PHE A 45 -17.30 8.73 -13.00
CA PHE A 45 -16.89 9.42 -14.21
C PHE A 45 -15.48 10.04 -14.15
N THR A 46 -14.93 10.34 -15.33
CA THR A 46 -13.68 11.09 -15.48
C THR A 46 -13.95 12.48 -16.05
N VAL A 47 -13.07 13.41 -15.71
CA VAL A 47 -12.91 14.70 -16.39
C VAL A 47 -11.42 15.05 -16.46
N PRO A 48 -10.97 15.74 -17.53
CA PRO A 48 -9.61 16.25 -17.59
C PRO A 48 -9.43 17.39 -16.59
N VAL A 49 -8.47 17.25 -15.66
CA VAL A 49 -8.18 18.27 -14.65
C VAL A 49 -6.92 19.04 -15.01
N VAL A 50 -7.03 20.36 -15.08
CA VAL A 50 -5.90 21.27 -15.27
C VAL A 50 -5.24 21.54 -13.93
N VAL A 51 -4.08 20.92 -13.71
CA VAL A 51 -3.30 21.03 -12.48
C VAL A 51 -2.94 22.48 -12.19
N GLY A 52 -3.11 22.91 -10.94
CA GLY A 52 -2.78 24.25 -10.47
C GLY A 52 -3.82 25.33 -10.80
N ARG A 53 -5.02 24.97 -11.24
CA ARG A 53 -6.12 25.93 -11.50
C ARG A 53 -7.42 25.54 -10.80
N MET A 54 -8.29 26.53 -10.63
CA MET A 54 -9.71 26.32 -10.33
C MET A 54 -10.51 26.16 -11.63
N THR A 55 -11.66 25.51 -11.51
CA THR A 55 -12.59 25.21 -12.60
C THR A 55 -13.04 26.50 -13.28
N ARG A 56 -13.03 26.50 -14.61
CA ARG A 56 -13.35 27.66 -15.43
C ARG A 56 -14.41 27.32 -16.46
N SER A 57 -15.51 28.08 -16.44
CA SER A 57 -16.46 28.08 -17.56
C SER A 57 -15.87 28.80 -18.76
N ARG A 58 -16.08 28.25 -19.95
CA ARG A 58 -15.66 28.85 -21.22
C ARG A 58 -16.72 29.73 -21.89
N ASN A 59 -17.80 30.07 -21.17
CA ASN A 59 -18.83 30.98 -21.68
C ASN A 59 -18.22 32.32 -22.10
N GLY A 60 -18.43 32.71 -23.36
CA GLY A 60 -17.90 33.95 -23.94
C GLY A 60 -16.41 33.94 -24.28
N LEU A 61 -15.74 32.79 -24.21
CA LEU A 61 -14.34 32.62 -24.63
C LEU A 61 -14.26 31.99 -26.03
N PRO A 62 -13.11 32.11 -26.74
CA PRO A 62 -12.87 31.36 -27.97
C PRO A 62 -13.05 29.85 -27.78
N GLY A 63 -13.40 29.10 -28.84
CA GLY A 63 -13.53 27.65 -28.75
C GLY A 63 -12.23 26.97 -28.28
N SER A 64 -12.36 25.95 -27.42
CA SER A 64 -11.29 25.03 -27.06
C SER A 64 -11.77 23.62 -27.37
N PHE A 65 -10.88 22.77 -27.87
CA PHE A 65 -11.23 21.44 -28.35
C PHE A 65 -10.24 20.41 -27.80
N HIS A 66 -10.73 19.22 -27.44
CA HIS A 66 -9.89 18.06 -27.17
C HIS A 66 -9.56 17.34 -28.49
N GLY A 67 -8.37 16.71 -28.58
CA GLY A 67 -7.92 15.98 -29.76
C GLY A 67 -6.71 16.58 -30.49
N ALA A 68 -6.41 16.06 -31.68
CA ALA A 68 -5.26 16.49 -32.48
C ALA A 68 -5.51 17.88 -33.09
N PRO A 69 -4.51 18.77 -33.16
CA PRO A 69 -4.64 20.07 -33.81
C PRO A 69 -5.18 19.93 -35.23
N GLY A 70 -6.29 20.60 -35.54
CA GLY A 70 -6.96 20.54 -36.85
C GLY A 70 -8.12 19.56 -36.96
N THR A 71 -8.49 18.86 -35.88
CA THR A 71 -9.67 17.97 -35.81
C THR A 71 -10.77 18.55 -34.91
N ASN A 72 -11.24 19.74 -35.25
CA ASN A 72 -12.21 20.51 -34.46
C ASN A 72 -13.65 20.19 -34.88
N ALA A 73 -14.16 19.04 -34.46
CA ALA A 73 -15.58 18.73 -34.57
C ALA A 73 -16.38 19.35 -33.41
N ASP A 74 -17.67 19.62 -33.62
CA ASP A 74 -18.53 20.32 -32.64
C ASP A 74 -18.68 19.53 -31.33
N ASP A 75 -18.58 18.20 -31.39
CA ASP A 75 -18.60 17.28 -30.25
C ASP A 75 -17.32 17.31 -29.40
N HIS A 76 -16.23 17.90 -29.91
CA HIS A 76 -14.99 18.12 -29.17
C HIS A 76 -14.94 19.47 -28.45
N LEU A 77 -15.97 20.33 -28.57
CA LEU A 77 -15.98 21.66 -27.96
C LEU A 77 -16.04 21.58 -26.43
N VAL A 78 -15.07 22.21 -25.76
CA VAL A 78 -14.98 22.27 -24.31
C VAL A 78 -15.78 23.46 -23.79
N HIS A 79 -16.76 23.18 -22.93
CA HIS A 79 -17.57 24.17 -22.21
C HIS A 79 -17.03 24.47 -20.81
N THR A 80 -16.39 23.48 -20.17
CA THR A 80 -15.84 23.61 -18.81
C THR A 80 -14.43 23.03 -18.75
N GLU A 81 -13.47 23.82 -18.29
CA GLU A 81 -12.12 23.36 -17.94
C GLU A 81 -12.10 23.06 -16.44
N TYR A 82 -11.90 21.80 -16.06
CA TYR A 82 -11.95 21.42 -14.65
C TYR A 82 -10.62 21.68 -13.92
N GLY A 83 -10.73 22.16 -12.69
CA GLY A 83 -9.61 22.42 -11.79
C GLY A 83 -9.77 21.66 -10.47
N ALA A 84 -8.99 22.02 -9.44
CA ALA A 84 -8.98 21.31 -8.17
C ALA A 84 -10.30 21.38 -7.38
N ASP A 85 -11.25 22.23 -7.79
CA ASP A 85 -12.59 22.38 -7.23
C ASP A 85 -13.70 21.72 -8.05
N ALA A 86 -13.36 20.85 -9.02
CA ALA A 86 -14.34 20.13 -9.84
C ALA A 86 -15.42 19.40 -9.01
N TRP A 87 -15.04 18.88 -7.84
CA TRP A 87 -15.93 18.21 -6.89
C TRP A 87 -17.08 19.11 -6.39
N ARG A 88 -16.95 20.45 -6.42
CA ARG A 88 -18.02 21.36 -5.99
C ARG A 88 -19.27 21.22 -6.84
N GLN A 89 -19.12 21.00 -8.15
CA GLN A 89 -20.27 20.83 -9.05
C GLN A 89 -21.04 19.54 -8.76
N ILE A 90 -20.34 18.52 -8.28
CA ILE A 90 -20.94 17.25 -7.83
C ILE A 90 -21.80 17.48 -6.58
N MET A 91 -21.28 18.23 -5.61
CA MET A 91 -22.02 18.60 -4.41
C MET A 91 -23.23 19.49 -4.75
N GLN A 92 -23.07 20.46 -5.65
CA GLN A 92 -24.15 21.32 -6.13
C GLN A 92 -25.26 20.53 -6.87
N ALA A 93 -24.91 19.41 -7.51
CA ALA A 93 -25.86 18.51 -8.15
C ALA A 93 -26.63 17.62 -7.14
N GLY A 94 -26.34 17.73 -5.84
CA GLY A 94 -27.08 17.08 -4.77
C GLY A 94 -26.53 15.72 -4.34
N PHE A 95 -25.31 15.35 -4.76
CA PHE A 95 -24.60 14.23 -4.15
C PHE A 95 -24.04 14.64 -2.78
N ASP A 96 -24.06 13.73 -1.82
CA ASP A 96 -23.63 13.95 -0.44
C ASP A 96 -22.32 13.23 -0.10
N ASN A 97 -21.81 12.40 -1.01
CA ASN A 97 -20.55 11.68 -0.88
C ASN A 97 -19.81 11.63 -2.22
N VAL A 98 -18.54 12.02 -2.21
CA VAL A 98 -17.64 12.04 -3.36
C VAL A 98 -16.29 11.45 -2.97
N THR A 99 -15.82 10.47 -3.72
CA THR A 99 -14.46 9.92 -3.64
C THR A 99 -13.71 10.29 -4.92
N ILE A 100 -12.45 10.71 -4.77
CA ILE A 100 -11.57 11.06 -5.90
C ILE A 100 -10.48 10.01 -5.99
N HIS A 101 -10.32 9.42 -7.17
CA HIS A 101 -9.33 8.40 -7.47
C HIS A 101 -8.31 8.93 -8.47
N THR A 102 -7.03 8.77 -8.16
CA THR A 102 -5.94 9.05 -9.09
C THR A 102 -5.84 7.90 -10.08
N VAL A 103 -6.07 8.18 -11.37
CA VAL A 103 -5.87 7.20 -12.45
C VAL A 103 -4.44 7.31 -12.98
N GLU A 104 -4.00 8.54 -13.28
CA GLU A 104 -2.63 8.82 -13.74
C GLU A 104 -2.22 10.22 -13.25
N TYR A 105 -1.14 10.27 -12.46
CA TYR A 105 -0.56 11.54 -12.00
C TYR A 105 0.05 12.30 -13.19
N PRO A 106 -0.14 13.63 -13.31
CA PRO A 106 -0.73 14.53 -12.33
C PRO A 106 -2.20 14.93 -12.57
N ALA A 107 -2.84 14.47 -13.64
CA ALA A 107 -4.04 15.14 -14.18
C ALA A 107 -5.27 14.24 -14.40
N ALA A 108 -5.11 12.92 -14.46
CA ALA A 108 -6.23 12.01 -14.70
C ALA A 108 -6.88 11.61 -13.38
N LEU A 109 -8.06 12.16 -13.13
CA LEU A 109 -8.87 11.89 -11.94
C LEU A 109 -10.19 11.23 -12.33
N ALA A 110 -10.59 10.24 -11.55
CA ALA A 110 -11.93 9.67 -11.59
C ALA A 110 -12.69 10.02 -10.31
N PHE A 111 -13.98 10.31 -10.45
CA PHE A 111 -14.89 10.62 -9.36
C PHE A 111 -15.88 9.48 -9.20
N ALA A 112 -16.08 9.04 -7.96
CA ALA A 112 -17.14 8.11 -7.58
C ALA A 112 -18.07 8.78 -6.58
N CYS A 113 -19.36 8.85 -6.90
CA CYS A 113 -20.36 9.60 -6.14
C CYS A 113 -21.52 8.67 -5.79
N ARG A 114 -21.96 8.67 -4.53
CA ARG A 114 -23.09 7.83 -4.09
C ARG A 114 -24.36 8.67 -4.00
N ASN A 115 -25.46 8.17 -4.55
CA ASN A 115 -26.77 8.79 -4.38
C ASN A 115 -27.33 8.42 -3.00
N GLY A 116 -27.06 9.22 -1.98
CA GLY A 116 -27.40 8.92 -0.59
C GLY A 116 -28.87 8.62 -0.33
N THR A 117 -29.15 7.69 0.59
CA THR A 117 -30.39 7.60 1.37
C THR A 117 -30.02 7.42 2.83
N ARG A 118 -30.10 8.46 3.65
CA ARG A 118 -29.77 8.33 5.08
C ARG A 118 -30.63 7.25 5.75
N PRO A 119 -30.04 6.27 6.47
CA PRO A 119 -30.73 5.56 7.53
C PRO A 119 -30.56 6.30 8.86
N ASP A 120 -31.69 6.49 9.56
CA ASP A 120 -31.91 6.78 10.99
C ASP A 120 -30.83 7.59 11.76
N GLN A 121 -31.07 8.90 11.91
CA GLN A 121 -30.81 9.57 13.18
C GLN A 121 -32.16 9.98 13.77
N GLY A 122 -32.40 9.54 15.01
CA GLY A 122 -33.64 9.77 15.73
C GLY A 122 -34.09 11.24 15.75
N SER A 123 -35.41 11.39 15.54
CA SER A 123 -36.26 12.57 15.80
C SER A 123 -35.59 13.95 15.96
N GLY A 124 -35.58 14.72 14.87
CA GLY A 124 -35.46 16.18 14.90
C GLY A 124 -35.90 16.76 13.57
N ALA A 125 -37.13 17.25 13.49
CA ALA A 125 -37.75 17.75 12.25
C ALA A 125 -36.93 18.90 11.61
N PRO A 126 -36.86 19.00 10.26
CA PRO A 126 -36.17 20.08 9.59
C PRO A 126 -36.96 21.40 9.73
N ARG A 127 -36.30 22.47 10.19
CA ARG A 127 -36.85 23.83 10.14
C ARG A 127 -36.79 24.35 8.70
N PRO A 128 -37.85 25.02 8.20
CA PRO A 128 -37.81 25.66 6.89
C PRO A 128 -36.94 26.91 6.91
N LEU A 129 -36.21 27.15 5.83
CA LEU A 129 -35.54 28.41 5.54
C LEU A 129 -36.63 29.43 5.15
N SER A 130 -36.92 30.39 6.03
CA SER A 130 -37.72 31.56 5.67
C SER A 130 -36.79 32.66 5.16
N GLU A 131 -37.08 33.16 3.97
CA GLU A 131 -36.68 34.47 3.51
C GLU A 131 -37.27 35.51 4.47
N ASP A 132 -36.43 36.11 5.31
CA ASP A 132 -36.61 37.45 5.84
C ASP A 132 -35.30 37.89 6.49
N THR A 133 -34.74 38.97 5.98
CA THR A 133 -33.70 39.73 6.66
C THR A 133 -34.35 40.48 7.82
N PRO A 134 -33.79 40.43 9.05
CA PRO A 134 -33.81 41.64 9.86
C PRO A 134 -32.43 42.01 10.37
N ALA A 135 -32.25 43.32 10.45
CA ALA A 135 -31.15 44.00 11.06
C ALA A 135 -30.93 43.57 12.52
N GLY A 136 -29.65 43.53 12.91
CA GLY A 136 -29.13 43.80 14.25
C GLY A 136 -29.86 43.17 15.43
N ASN A 137 -29.26 42.13 16.00
CA ASN A 137 -29.14 42.04 17.46
C ASN A 137 -27.91 41.22 17.85
N GLU A 138 -26.98 41.91 18.50
CA GLU A 138 -25.87 41.31 19.23
C GLU A 138 -26.42 40.48 20.39
N ASP A 139 -26.31 39.16 20.32
CA ASP A 139 -26.38 38.31 21.52
C ASP A 139 -24.95 38.07 22.02
N LYS A 140 -24.51 38.94 22.94
CA LYS A 140 -23.29 38.77 23.73
C LYS A 140 -23.60 37.91 24.94
N SER A 141 -23.42 36.61 24.79
CA SER A 141 -23.07 35.74 25.91
C SER A 141 -22.18 34.56 25.45
N GLU A 142 -21.11 34.85 24.72
CA GLU A 142 -19.98 33.91 24.64
C GLU A 142 -19.33 33.87 26.04
N HIS A 143 -19.56 32.79 26.77
CA HIS A 143 -18.66 32.44 27.87
C HIS A 143 -17.24 32.35 27.27
N PRO A 144 -16.24 33.08 27.81
CA PRO A 144 -14.91 33.07 27.26
C PRO A 144 -14.39 31.63 27.31
N VAL A 145 -14.09 31.09 26.13
CA VAL A 145 -13.46 29.78 26.02
C VAL A 145 -12.15 29.87 26.77
N ALA A 146 -12.02 29.10 27.84
CA ALA A 146 -10.80 29.05 28.61
C ALA A 146 -9.85 28.04 27.99
N LEU A 147 -8.55 28.37 27.99
CA LEU A 147 -7.53 27.41 27.63
C LEU A 147 -7.58 26.24 28.64
N PRO A 148 -7.60 24.98 28.18
CA PRO A 148 -7.55 23.83 29.07
C PRO A 148 -6.33 23.92 30.00
N PRO A 149 -6.46 23.58 31.30
CA PRO A 149 -5.35 23.67 32.25
C PRO A 149 -4.11 22.84 31.87
N ASP A 150 -4.31 21.83 31.04
CA ASP A 150 -3.31 20.89 30.54
C ASP A 150 -2.94 21.13 29.06
N PHE A 151 -3.22 22.31 28.52
CA PHE A 151 -2.84 22.69 27.16
C PHE A 151 -1.32 22.85 27.04
N ASP A 152 -0.71 22.15 26.08
CA ASP A 152 0.68 22.31 25.68
C ASP A 152 0.76 22.83 24.23
N ALA A 153 1.47 23.94 24.04
CA ALA A 153 1.55 24.62 22.75
C ALA A 153 2.26 23.77 21.67
N GLU A 154 3.32 23.05 22.04
CA GLU A 154 4.06 22.22 21.08
C GLU A 154 3.30 20.95 20.72
N GLU A 155 2.59 20.35 21.68
CA GLU A 155 1.69 19.23 21.44
C GLU A 155 0.53 19.67 20.52
N TYR A 156 -0.06 20.84 20.76
CA TYR A 156 -1.09 21.41 19.89
C TYR A 156 -0.58 21.58 18.45
N LEU A 157 0.61 22.16 18.27
CA LEU A 157 1.23 22.34 16.94
C LEU A 157 1.67 21.01 16.31
N GLY A 158 1.94 19.97 17.11
CA GLY A 158 2.21 18.62 16.62
C GLY A 158 0.96 17.92 16.09
N LEU A 159 -0.18 18.10 16.78
CA LEU A 159 -1.48 17.55 16.38
C LEU A 159 -2.14 18.33 15.23
N ASN A 160 -1.73 19.59 15.02
CA ASN A 160 -2.29 20.50 14.04
C ASN A 160 -1.17 21.09 13.15
N PRO A 161 -0.58 20.30 12.23
CA PRO A 161 0.59 20.72 11.44
C PRO A 161 0.33 21.95 10.58
N ASP A 162 -0.90 22.15 10.10
CA ASP A 162 -1.30 23.33 9.33
C ASP A 162 -1.20 24.63 10.14
N VAL A 163 -1.47 24.59 11.45
CA VAL A 163 -1.27 25.74 12.36
C VAL A 163 0.22 26.04 12.52
N ARG A 164 1.04 24.98 12.62
CA ARG A 164 2.51 25.08 12.70
C ARG A 164 3.09 25.67 11.42
N GLU A 165 2.68 25.18 10.26
CA GLU A 165 3.13 25.64 8.95
C GLU A 165 2.71 27.08 8.67
N ALA A 166 1.51 27.46 9.10
CA ALA A 166 1.02 28.83 9.00
C ALA A 166 1.73 29.81 9.98
N GLY A 167 2.51 29.28 10.94
CA GLY A 167 3.20 30.08 11.96
C GLY A 167 2.25 30.84 12.89
N ILE A 168 1.03 30.33 13.06
CA ILE A 168 0.00 30.96 13.90
C ILE A 168 0.25 30.58 15.36
N ASP A 169 0.05 31.53 16.28
CA ASP A 169 0.15 31.26 17.71
C ASP A 169 -0.87 30.17 18.13
N PRO A 170 -0.41 29.08 18.76
CA PRO A 170 -1.28 27.93 19.05
C PRO A 170 -2.36 28.23 20.08
N VAL A 171 -2.10 29.11 21.05
CA VAL A 171 -3.07 29.50 22.07
C VAL A 171 -4.15 30.37 21.43
N GLU A 172 -3.75 31.38 20.65
CA GLU A 172 -4.66 32.23 19.90
C GLU A 172 -5.53 31.40 18.95
N HIS A 173 -4.91 30.49 18.20
CA HIS A 173 -5.61 29.62 17.27
C HIS A 173 -6.65 28.75 18.00
N TYR A 174 -6.27 28.08 19.10
CA TYR A 174 -7.19 27.24 19.85
C TYR A 174 -8.40 28.01 20.39
N LEU A 175 -8.14 29.16 21.01
CA LEU A 175 -9.18 30.00 21.62
C LEU A 175 -10.13 30.60 20.59
N ARG A 176 -9.66 30.95 19.39
CA ARG A 176 -10.50 31.56 18.34
C ARG A 176 -11.20 30.54 17.45
N PHE A 177 -10.49 29.49 17.06
CA PHE A 177 -10.90 28.56 16.01
C PHE A 177 -10.86 27.10 16.49
N GLY A 178 -9.74 26.68 17.07
CA GLY A 178 -9.44 25.27 17.31
C GLY A 178 -10.48 24.53 18.15
N HIS A 179 -11.00 25.13 19.21
CA HIS A 179 -12.06 24.52 20.02
C HIS A 179 -13.40 24.41 19.26
N LYS A 180 -13.74 25.39 18.40
CA LYS A 180 -14.96 25.38 17.56
C LYS A 180 -14.86 24.32 16.46
N GLU A 181 -13.64 24.09 15.98
CA GLU A 181 -13.30 23.09 14.97
C GLU A 181 -13.11 21.67 15.53
N ASN A 182 -13.27 21.47 16.85
CA ASN A 182 -12.97 20.21 17.55
C ASN A 182 -11.53 19.69 17.32
N ARG A 183 -10.57 20.62 17.19
CA ARG A 183 -9.16 20.26 17.04
C ARG A 183 -8.63 19.62 18.32
N ALA A 184 -7.95 18.48 18.16
CA ALA A 184 -7.27 17.85 19.27
C ALA A 184 -6.17 18.77 19.80
N TYR A 185 -6.20 19.08 21.10
CA TYR A 185 -5.15 19.86 21.77
C TYR A 185 -4.29 19.02 22.70
N LYS A 186 -4.67 17.76 22.88
CA LYS A 186 -4.00 16.78 23.69
C LYS A 186 -4.07 15.46 22.97
N GLY A 187 -2.91 14.87 22.72
CA GLY A 187 -2.80 13.56 22.12
C GLY A 187 -2.90 12.47 23.18
N LEU A 188 -2.65 11.24 22.76
CA LEU A 188 -2.45 10.16 23.70
C LEU A 188 -1.29 10.53 24.65
N ALA A 189 -1.43 10.26 25.95
CA ALA A 189 -0.35 10.56 26.90
C ALA A 189 0.96 9.91 26.44
N ARG A 190 2.11 10.59 26.56
CA ARG A 190 3.41 10.07 26.11
C ARG A 190 3.71 8.66 26.61
N ALA A 191 3.32 8.35 27.85
CA ALA A 191 3.47 7.01 28.45
C ALA A 191 2.69 5.89 27.73
N LEU A 192 1.74 6.24 26.87
CA LEU A 192 0.92 5.33 26.08
C LEU A 192 1.30 5.36 24.58
N ARG A 193 2.19 6.26 24.15
CA ARG A 193 2.68 6.33 22.77
C ARG A 193 3.79 5.31 22.54
N PRO A 194 3.93 4.79 21.30
CA PRO A 194 5.11 4.01 20.93
C PRO A 194 6.40 4.85 21.08
N SER A 195 7.53 4.18 21.30
CA SER A 195 8.86 4.80 21.36
C SER A 195 9.18 5.60 20.10
N LEU A 196 8.76 5.05 18.95
CA LEU A 196 8.76 5.68 17.64
C LEU A 196 7.38 6.30 17.36
N ASP A 197 7.28 7.62 17.47
CA ASP A 197 6.03 8.40 17.32
C ASP A 197 5.80 8.94 15.90
N LYS A 198 6.35 8.27 14.87
CA LYS A 198 6.17 8.64 13.45
C LYS A 198 5.50 7.50 12.69
N PRO A 199 4.67 7.75 11.66
CA PRO A 199 4.17 6.68 10.81
C PRO A 199 5.31 5.90 10.13
N TYR A 200 5.14 4.60 10.02
CA TYR A 200 5.97 3.74 9.17
C TYR A 200 5.53 3.93 7.71
N GLU A 201 6.47 4.20 6.81
CA GLU A 201 6.22 4.45 5.37
C GLU A 201 7.36 3.90 4.49
N PHE A 202 7.69 2.62 4.67
CA PHE A 202 8.73 1.94 3.91
C PHE A 202 8.17 0.73 3.18
N ASP A 203 8.98 0.10 2.32
CA ASP A 203 8.72 -1.21 1.70
C ASP A 203 7.31 -1.47 1.13
N GLY A 204 6.60 -0.41 0.70
CA GLY A 204 5.23 -0.48 0.18
C GLY A 204 4.14 -0.57 1.26
N LEU A 205 4.51 -0.47 2.55
CA LEU A 205 3.63 -0.50 3.70
C LEU A 205 3.61 0.87 4.40
N ARG A 206 2.40 1.40 4.61
CA ARG A 206 2.14 2.54 5.49
C ARG A 206 1.35 2.11 6.72
N SER A 207 1.86 2.41 7.91
CA SER A 207 1.23 2.04 9.18
C SER A 207 1.41 3.13 10.23
N MET A 208 0.37 3.39 11.02
CA MET A 208 0.44 4.23 12.22
C MET A 208 0.54 3.39 13.51
N HIS A 209 0.75 2.08 13.38
CA HIS A 209 0.90 1.18 14.52
C HIS A 209 2.34 1.17 15.04
N ASN A 210 2.53 0.63 16.25
CA ASN A 210 3.84 0.52 16.87
C ASN A 210 4.78 -0.35 16.01
N HIS A 211 5.98 0.16 15.76
CA HIS A 211 7.08 -0.47 15.04
C HIS A 211 8.44 -0.20 15.73
N ASP A 212 8.41 -0.07 17.05
CA ASP A 212 9.57 0.10 17.93
C ASP A 212 10.64 -0.99 17.79
N PHE A 213 10.29 -2.14 17.21
CA PHE A 213 11.27 -3.16 16.81
C PHE A 213 12.41 -2.58 15.97
N MET A 214 12.18 -1.51 15.21
CA MET A 214 13.21 -0.85 14.40
C MET A 214 14.33 -0.23 15.25
N GLU A 215 14.05 0.12 16.51
CA GLU A 215 15.04 0.62 17.46
C GLU A 215 15.59 -0.47 18.39
N HIS A 216 15.04 -1.69 18.33
CA HIS A 216 15.49 -2.77 19.18
C HIS A 216 16.93 -3.18 18.81
N PRO A 217 17.89 -3.26 19.76
CA PRO A 217 19.29 -3.53 19.45
C PRO A 217 19.51 -4.79 18.59
N ASP A 218 18.86 -5.89 18.94
CA ASP A 218 18.93 -7.14 18.17
C ASP A 218 18.49 -6.97 16.71
N PHE A 219 17.46 -6.16 16.46
CA PHE A 219 16.99 -5.89 15.10
C PHE A 219 17.96 -4.99 14.36
N VAL A 220 18.43 -3.91 14.98
CA VAL A 220 19.39 -2.97 14.39
C VAL A 220 20.67 -3.71 13.98
N GLU A 221 21.20 -4.58 14.84
CA GLU A 221 22.39 -5.37 14.53
C GLU A 221 22.15 -6.38 13.41
N ALA A 222 21.03 -7.12 13.46
CA ALA A 222 20.70 -8.11 12.44
C ALA A 222 20.44 -7.46 11.08
N TYR A 223 19.62 -6.41 11.04
CA TYR A 223 19.33 -5.65 9.82
C TYR A 223 20.59 -5.03 9.24
N GLY A 224 21.42 -4.39 10.08
CA GLY A 224 22.70 -3.82 9.65
C GLY A 224 23.63 -4.87 9.04
N ARG A 225 23.63 -6.11 9.55
CA ARG A 225 24.39 -7.20 8.96
C ARG A 225 23.85 -7.62 7.58
N GLY A 226 22.53 -7.62 7.40
CA GLY A 226 21.89 -7.84 6.10
C GLY A 226 22.25 -6.76 5.07
N VAL A 227 22.21 -5.49 5.48
CA VAL A 227 22.65 -4.34 4.66
C VAL A 227 24.12 -4.50 4.24
N GLN A 228 24.99 -4.91 5.17
CA GLN A 228 26.41 -5.17 4.86
C GLN A 228 26.56 -6.28 3.81
N ALA A 229 25.79 -7.37 3.91
CA ALA A 229 25.82 -8.46 2.93
C ALA A 229 25.39 -7.96 1.54
N ALA A 230 24.26 -7.25 1.47
CA ALA A 230 23.70 -6.75 0.24
C ALA A 230 24.50 -5.61 -0.40
N GLY A 231 25.25 -4.84 0.40
CA GLY A 231 25.93 -3.63 -0.04
C GLY A 231 24.98 -2.45 -0.30
N ALA A 232 23.70 -2.57 0.10
CA ALA A 232 22.68 -1.54 -0.04
C ALA A 232 21.64 -1.66 1.08
N ASP A 233 21.09 -0.53 1.52
CA ASP A 233 19.93 -0.49 2.41
C ASP A 233 18.66 -0.33 1.58
N TYR A 234 17.87 -1.40 1.51
CA TYR A 234 16.61 -1.42 0.77
C TYR A 234 15.43 -0.87 1.59
N GLN A 235 15.64 -0.57 2.87
CA GLN A 235 14.62 -0.11 3.81
C GLN A 235 13.45 -1.11 3.97
N TRP A 236 13.75 -2.40 3.89
CA TRP A 236 12.79 -3.52 4.04
C TRP A 236 12.54 -3.89 5.51
N TYR A 237 12.36 -2.89 6.37
CA TYR A 237 12.42 -3.10 7.82
C TYR A 237 11.36 -4.09 8.31
N TRP A 238 10.11 -3.96 7.86
CA TRP A 238 9.03 -4.84 8.31
C TRP A 238 9.13 -6.22 7.67
N ARG A 239 9.51 -6.31 6.40
CA ARG A 239 9.78 -7.59 5.72
C ARG A 239 10.87 -8.40 6.46
N VAL A 240 11.98 -7.75 6.78
CA VAL A 240 13.08 -8.37 7.52
C VAL A 240 12.64 -8.70 8.96
N HIS A 241 11.83 -7.86 9.60
CA HIS A 241 11.26 -8.17 10.92
C HIS A 241 10.47 -9.47 10.90
N MET A 242 9.63 -9.69 9.88
CA MET A 242 8.87 -10.94 9.75
C MET A 242 9.78 -12.15 9.53
N GLY A 243 10.82 -12.02 8.72
CA GLY A 243 11.81 -13.07 8.51
C GLY A 243 12.58 -13.43 9.79
N LEU A 244 13.05 -12.42 10.52
CA LEU A 244 13.72 -12.60 11.82
C LEU A 244 12.79 -13.20 12.87
N TRP A 245 11.53 -12.76 12.91
CA TRP A 245 10.52 -13.32 13.81
C TRP A 245 10.25 -14.79 13.52
N ALA A 246 10.05 -15.15 12.24
CA ALA A 246 9.79 -16.52 11.82
C ALA A 246 10.97 -17.44 12.11
N ALA A 247 12.20 -16.99 11.80
CA ALA A 247 13.43 -17.71 12.13
C ALA A 247 13.60 -17.93 13.64
N ARG A 248 13.36 -16.90 14.45
CA ARG A 248 13.43 -16.99 15.92
C ARG A 248 12.34 -17.88 16.52
N ALA A 249 11.19 -18.00 15.87
CA ALA A 249 10.18 -18.97 16.27
C ALA A 249 10.60 -20.41 15.87
N ALA A 250 11.11 -20.57 14.64
CA ALA A 250 11.57 -21.84 14.09
C ALA A 250 12.76 -22.45 14.83
N ILE A 251 13.62 -21.65 15.48
CA ILE A 251 14.80 -22.18 16.19
C ILE A 251 14.44 -23.15 17.34
N ARG A 252 13.18 -23.13 17.80
CA ARG A 252 12.63 -24.04 18.82
C ARG A 252 12.20 -25.39 18.25
N VAL A 253 12.17 -25.53 16.93
CA VAL A 253 11.80 -26.73 16.20
C VAL A 253 13.08 -27.45 15.75
N ALA A 254 13.07 -28.78 15.73
CA ALA A 254 14.21 -29.56 15.24
C ALA A 254 14.38 -29.38 13.73
N GLY A 255 15.61 -29.29 13.24
CA GLY A 255 15.91 -29.22 11.81
C GLY A 255 16.73 -28.01 11.36
N ASP A 256 17.33 -28.14 10.19
CA ASP A 256 18.18 -27.12 9.58
C ASP A 256 17.35 -25.97 8.97
N PHE A 257 18.03 -24.89 8.60
CA PHE A 257 17.40 -23.76 7.91
C PHE A 257 17.73 -23.82 6.42
N VAL A 258 16.77 -23.44 5.58
CA VAL A 258 16.91 -23.43 4.13
C VAL A 258 16.40 -22.09 3.59
N GLU A 259 17.18 -21.47 2.72
CA GLU A 259 16.77 -20.33 1.90
C GLU A 259 16.94 -20.70 0.43
N CYS A 260 15.87 -20.50 -0.34
CA CYS A 260 15.82 -20.71 -1.77
C CYS A 260 15.70 -19.34 -2.46
N GLY A 261 16.77 -18.89 -3.11
CA GLY A 261 16.92 -17.52 -3.55
C GLY A 261 17.59 -16.67 -2.47
N VAL A 262 18.91 -16.51 -2.60
CA VAL A 262 19.78 -15.92 -1.57
C VAL A 262 20.27 -14.55 -2.01
N ASN A 263 20.53 -14.37 -3.31
CA ASN A 263 21.24 -13.21 -3.85
C ASN A 263 22.52 -12.97 -3.04
N ARG A 264 22.69 -11.78 -2.43
CA ARG A 264 23.84 -11.47 -1.58
C ARG A 264 23.71 -11.93 -0.12
N GLY A 265 22.57 -12.49 0.25
CA GLY A 265 22.32 -13.06 1.57
C GLY A 265 21.83 -12.06 2.61
N PHE A 266 20.97 -11.10 2.24
CA PHE A 266 20.46 -10.09 3.18
C PHE A 266 19.76 -10.77 4.37
N LEU A 267 18.68 -11.50 4.13
CA LEU A 267 17.85 -12.04 5.21
C LEU A 267 18.58 -13.16 5.96
N SER A 268 19.23 -14.08 5.25
CA SER A 268 20.02 -15.17 5.85
C SER A 268 21.13 -14.67 6.76
N SER A 269 21.93 -13.69 6.33
CA SER A 269 22.99 -13.13 7.21
C SER A 269 22.42 -12.38 8.42
N ALA A 270 21.29 -11.69 8.27
CA ALA A 270 20.58 -11.07 9.38
C ALA A 270 20.07 -12.11 10.39
N ILE A 271 19.47 -13.21 9.91
CA ILE A 271 19.04 -14.35 10.75
C ILE A 271 20.23 -14.95 11.50
N MET A 272 21.33 -15.19 10.80
CA MET A 272 22.53 -15.82 11.39
C MET A 272 23.17 -14.95 12.46
N LYS A 273 23.19 -13.63 12.26
CA LYS A 273 23.59 -12.65 13.26
C LYS A 273 22.67 -12.67 14.48
N LEU A 274 21.35 -12.59 14.27
CA LEU A 274 20.35 -12.57 15.35
C LEU A 274 20.42 -13.83 16.23
N LEU A 275 20.56 -15.01 15.60
CA LEU A 275 20.50 -16.29 16.30
C LEU A 275 21.85 -16.76 16.84
N ASN A 276 22.91 -15.97 16.68
CA ASN A 276 24.28 -16.38 17.01
C ASN A 276 24.58 -17.76 16.39
N TRP A 277 24.50 -17.84 15.06
CA TRP A 277 24.30 -19.09 14.31
C TRP A 277 25.16 -20.28 14.74
N ASP A 278 26.46 -20.08 14.95
CA ASP A 278 27.37 -21.17 15.29
C ASP A 278 27.03 -21.83 16.64
N SER A 279 26.37 -21.12 17.56
CA SER A 279 25.89 -21.68 18.82
C SER A 279 24.71 -22.64 18.67
N THR A 280 24.04 -22.61 17.51
CA THR A 280 22.86 -23.45 17.25
C THR A 280 23.22 -24.89 16.90
N GLY A 281 24.44 -25.12 16.38
CA GLY A 281 24.88 -26.42 15.85
C GLY A 281 24.16 -26.88 14.57
N ARG A 282 23.35 -26.01 13.94
CA ARG A 282 22.55 -26.31 12.74
C ARG A 282 23.29 -25.91 11.46
N THR A 283 22.86 -26.45 10.33
CA THR A 283 23.31 -26.04 8.99
C THR A 283 22.32 -25.09 8.36
N PHE A 284 22.80 -24.00 7.74
CA PHE A 284 21.99 -23.15 6.88
C PHE A 284 22.31 -23.48 5.42
N TYR A 285 21.33 -24.03 4.70
CA TYR A 285 21.42 -24.28 3.27
C TYR A 285 20.97 -23.04 2.50
N LEU A 286 21.84 -22.54 1.63
CA LEU A 286 21.65 -21.31 0.86
C LEU A 286 21.69 -21.68 -0.63
N LEU A 287 20.52 -21.81 -1.25
CA LEU A 287 20.38 -22.27 -2.63
C LEU A 287 20.12 -21.09 -3.56
N ASP A 288 20.95 -20.93 -4.59
CA ASP A 288 20.77 -19.89 -5.61
C ASP A 288 21.47 -20.28 -6.92
N THR A 289 21.04 -19.70 -8.05
CA THR A 289 21.74 -19.88 -9.33
C THR A 289 23.00 -19.02 -9.41
N PHE A 290 23.01 -17.86 -8.72
CA PHE A 290 23.93 -16.74 -8.90
C PHE A 290 24.10 -16.35 -10.38
N LYS A 291 23.02 -16.50 -11.15
CA LYS A 291 22.92 -16.20 -12.60
C LYS A 291 21.52 -15.69 -12.97
N GLY A 292 20.75 -15.25 -11.96
CA GLY A 292 19.34 -14.89 -12.13
C GLY A 292 18.41 -16.08 -12.40
N ILE A 293 17.23 -15.79 -12.93
CA ILE A 293 16.16 -16.75 -13.17
C ILE A 293 16.48 -17.66 -14.37
N ASP A 294 16.38 -18.97 -14.17
CA ASP A 294 16.59 -19.96 -15.22
C ASP A 294 15.38 -20.08 -16.16
N ALA A 295 15.57 -19.67 -17.42
CA ALA A 295 14.52 -19.64 -18.44
C ALA A 295 13.87 -21.01 -18.75
N ARG A 296 14.51 -22.12 -18.36
CA ARG A 296 13.94 -23.47 -18.47
C ARG A 296 12.72 -23.65 -17.58
N TYR A 297 12.67 -22.94 -16.45
CA TYR A 297 11.64 -23.07 -15.42
C TYR A 297 10.65 -21.91 -15.38
N VAL A 298 10.80 -20.91 -16.24
CA VAL A 298 9.82 -19.83 -16.37
C VAL A 298 8.64 -20.32 -17.20
N SER A 299 7.42 -20.21 -16.65
CA SER A 299 6.19 -20.61 -17.32
C SER A 299 5.89 -19.78 -18.56
N GLY A 300 4.98 -20.24 -19.43
CA GLY A 300 4.55 -19.48 -20.61
C GLY A 300 3.96 -18.12 -20.23
N LEU A 301 3.09 -18.10 -19.21
CA LEU A 301 2.48 -16.88 -18.68
C LEU A 301 3.53 -15.86 -18.19
N GLU A 302 4.52 -16.32 -17.43
CA GLU A 302 5.59 -15.46 -16.91
C GLU A 302 6.51 -14.92 -18.03
N LYS A 303 6.76 -15.73 -19.06
CA LYS A 303 7.50 -15.29 -20.26
C LYS A 303 6.75 -14.17 -20.97
N ASP A 304 5.45 -14.35 -21.20
CA ASP A 304 4.58 -13.36 -21.86
C ASP A 304 4.45 -12.08 -21.01
N ALA A 305 4.47 -12.21 -19.68
CA ALA A 305 4.46 -11.09 -18.74
C ALA A 305 5.82 -10.36 -18.61
N GLY A 306 6.87 -10.82 -19.30
CA GLY A 306 8.16 -10.14 -19.34
C GLY A 306 9.10 -10.44 -18.17
N VAL A 307 8.92 -11.55 -17.43
CA VAL A 307 9.78 -11.93 -16.31
C VAL A 307 11.25 -12.06 -16.73
N LEU A 308 11.53 -12.62 -17.91
CA LEU A 308 12.91 -12.73 -18.42
C LEU A 308 13.54 -11.37 -18.74
N ALA A 309 12.74 -10.42 -19.23
CA ALA A 309 13.22 -9.07 -19.48
C ALA A 309 13.50 -8.32 -18.16
N ARG A 310 12.67 -8.53 -17.13
CA ARG A 310 12.92 -8.03 -15.76
C ARG A 310 14.21 -8.62 -15.20
N ASN A 311 14.35 -9.95 -15.25
CA ASN A 311 15.54 -10.66 -14.80
C ASN A 311 16.83 -10.11 -15.44
N GLN A 312 16.83 -9.86 -16.75
CA GLN A 312 18.00 -9.29 -17.43
C GLN A 312 18.32 -7.88 -16.91
N ARG A 313 17.32 -7.02 -16.69
CA ARG A 313 17.54 -5.69 -16.09
C ARG A 313 18.10 -5.77 -14.68
N ASP A 314 17.65 -6.73 -13.88
CA ASP A 314 18.12 -6.92 -12.51
C ASP A 314 19.57 -7.41 -12.47
N LEU A 315 19.98 -8.23 -13.44
CA LEU A 315 21.39 -8.59 -13.64
C LEU A 315 22.22 -7.39 -14.11
N ASP A 316 21.76 -6.69 -15.14
CA ASP A 316 22.48 -5.56 -15.74
C ASP A 316 22.69 -4.40 -14.75
N SER A 317 21.70 -4.15 -13.89
CA SER A 317 21.79 -3.14 -12.82
C SER A 317 22.63 -3.60 -11.62
N GLY A 318 23.00 -4.89 -11.57
CA GLY A 318 23.64 -5.52 -10.42
C GLY A 318 22.72 -5.73 -9.24
N PHE A 319 21.39 -5.60 -9.39
CA PHE A 319 20.45 -5.98 -8.33
C PHE A 319 20.59 -7.47 -8.00
N TYR A 320 20.57 -8.34 -9.01
CA TYR A 320 20.97 -9.74 -8.88
C TYR A 320 22.49 -9.88 -8.97
N THR A 321 23.08 -10.56 -7.99
CA THR A 321 24.52 -10.82 -8.00
C THR A 321 24.88 -12.06 -8.80
N GLU A 322 25.93 -11.95 -9.60
CA GLU A 322 26.61 -13.10 -10.22
C GLU A 322 27.94 -13.45 -9.51
N ASN A 323 28.27 -12.71 -8.45
CA ASN A 323 29.55 -12.83 -7.76
C ASN A 323 29.46 -13.79 -6.57
N ILE A 324 29.58 -15.08 -6.86
CA ILE A 324 29.59 -16.14 -5.85
C ILE A 324 30.70 -15.98 -4.79
N GLU A 325 31.86 -15.42 -5.15
CA GLU A 325 32.94 -15.22 -4.19
C GLU A 325 32.59 -14.15 -3.15
N GLN A 326 31.87 -13.10 -3.56
CA GLN A 326 31.33 -12.12 -2.62
C GLN A 326 30.33 -12.77 -1.66
N VAL A 327 29.45 -13.64 -2.17
CA VAL A 327 28.48 -14.36 -1.33
C VAL A 327 29.20 -15.29 -0.35
N ARG A 328 30.20 -16.06 -0.81
CA ARG A 328 31.04 -16.89 0.08
C ARG A 328 31.74 -16.06 1.15
N SER A 329 32.28 -14.91 0.78
CA SER A 329 32.88 -13.96 1.73
C SER A 329 31.86 -13.48 2.76
N ASN A 330 30.65 -13.13 2.31
CA ASN A 330 29.54 -12.71 3.18
C ASN A 330 29.13 -13.79 4.20
N PHE A 331 29.38 -15.07 3.96
CA PHE A 331 29.04 -16.14 4.91
C PHE A 331 30.25 -16.74 5.63
N SER A 332 31.47 -16.26 5.33
CA SER A 332 32.72 -16.86 5.80
C SER A 332 32.96 -16.76 7.31
N GLU A 333 32.21 -15.89 8.01
CA GLU A 333 32.30 -15.76 9.47
C GLU A 333 31.59 -16.88 10.24
N TRP A 334 30.78 -17.70 9.58
CA TRP A 334 30.04 -18.81 10.19
C TRP A 334 30.51 -20.16 9.66
N HIS A 335 30.52 -21.17 10.52
CA HIS A 335 31.10 -22.48 10.22
C HIS A 335 30.12 -23.42 9.49
N ASN A 336 28.84 -23.36 9.84
CA ASN A 336 27.83 -24.31 9.38
C ASN A 336 26.90 -23.69 8.32
N THR A 337 27.49 -23.27 7.19
CA THR A 337 26.76 -22.81 6.00
C THR A 337 27.03 -23.74 4.82
N LYS A 338 25.99 -24.03 4.03
CA LYS A 338 26.12 -24.78 2.77
C LYS A 338 25.53 -23.96 1.64
N ILE A 339 26.40 -23.27 0.90
CA ILE A 339 26.02 -22.56 -0.33
C ILE A 339 25.96 -23.55 -1.48
N VAL A 340 24.79 -23.67 -2.12
CA VAL A 340 24.54 -24.59 -3.22
C VAL A 340 24.22 -23.78 -4.48
N VAL A 341 25.08 -23.91 -5.49
CA VAL A 341 24.97 -23.17 -6.75
C VAL A 341 24.22 -24.02 -7.78
N GLY A 342 23.10 -23.50 -8.28
CA GLY A 342 22.35 -24.10 -9.38
C GLY A 342 20.85 -23.89 -9.26
N SER A 343 20.12 -24.30 -10.31
CA SER A 343 18.68 -24.12 -10.40
C SER A 343 17.93 -25.10 -9.50
N ILE A 344 16.84 -24.62 -8.91
CA ILE A 344 15.80 -25.45 -8.34
C ILE A 344 14.89 -25.87 -9.50
N PRO A 345 14.52 -27.16 -9.62
CA PRO A 345 14.60 -28.21 -8.60
C PRO A 345 15.89 -29.04 -8.52
N GLU A 346 16.84 -28.89 -9.44
CA GLU A 346 17.99 -29.80 -9.55
C GLU A 346 18.87 -29.83 -8.29
N THR A 347 18.99 -28.71 -7.61
CA THR A 347 19.79 -28.56 -6.39
C THR A 347 19.11 -29.04 -5.12
N LEU A 348 17.81 -29.35 -5.13
CA LEU A 348 17.08 -29.76 -3.91
C LEU A 348 17.64 -31.06 -3.29
N SER A 349 18.24 -31.93 -4.11
CA SER A 349 18.89 -33.16 -3.65
C SER A 349 20.16 -32.92 -2.82
N GLU A 350 20.74 -31.71 -2.86
CA GLU A 350 21.90 -31.32 -2.05
C GLU A 350 21.55 -31.02 -0.59
N ILE A 351 20.27 -30.82 -0.28
CA ILE A 351 19.78 -30.66 1.08
C ILE A 351 19.75 -32.04 1.74
N LYS A 352 20.79 -32.32 2.53
CA LYS A 352 20.95 -33.60 3.25
C LYS A 352 20.24 -33.63 4.59
N SER A 353 19.67 -32.50 5.02
CA SER A 353 18.91 -32.44 6.25
C SER A 353 17.67 -33.34 6.20
N GLU A 354 17.47 -34.09 7.29
CA GLU A 354 16.29 -34.91 7.54
C GLU A 354 15.09 -34.07 8.01
N ALA A 355 15.34 -32.90 8.62
CA ALA A 355 14.31 -32.00 9.10
C ALA A 355 14.63 -30.54 8.74
N VAL A 356 13.62 -29.76 8.35
CA VAL A 356 13.76 -28.34 8.01
C VAL A 356 12.86 -27.53 8.93
N ALA A 357 13.48 -26.80 9.88
CA ALA A 357 12.74 -25.99 10.85
C ALA A 357 12.26 -24.66 10.26
N PHE A 358 13.03 -24.09 9.33
CA PHE A 358 12.73 -22.84 8.65
C PHE A 358 13.02 -22.97 7.15
N LEU A 359 12.04 -22.65 6.32
CA LEU A 359 12.17 -22.58 4.87
C LEU A 359 11.78 -21.17 4.39
N HIS A 360 12.73 -20.47 3.77
CA HIS A 360 12.49 -19.20 3.09
C HIS A 360 12.51 -19.41 1.57
N ILE A 361 11.51 -18.89 0.86
CA ILE A 361 11.38 -19.00 -0.60
C ILE A 361 11.27 -17.60 -1.21
N ASP A 362 12.29 -17.20 -1.97
CA ASP A 362 12.45 -15.90 -2.64
C ASP A 362 13.07 -16.10 -4.05
N LEU A 363 12.35 -16.81 -4.91
CA LEU A 363 12.87 -17.20 -6.23
C LEU A 363 12.33 -16.33 -7.37
N ASN A 364 11.37 -15.45 -7.10
CA ASN A 364 10.76 -14.55 -8.06
C ASN A 364 10.20 -15.28 -9.31
N CYS A 365 9.85 -16.56 -9.18
CA CYS A 365 9.47 -17.45 -10.29
C CYS A 365 8.64 -18.64 -9.78
N SER A 366 7.40 -18.78 -10.24
CA SER A 366 6.41 -19.66 -9.63
C SER A 366 6.76 -21.16 -9.69
N PRO A 367 7.19 -21.75 -10.83
CA PRO A 367 7.49 -23.18 -10.88
C PRO A 367 8.59 -23.66 -9.91
N PRO A 368 9.76 -22.99 -9.77
CA PRO A 368 10.76 -23.41 -8.80
C PRO A 368 10.34 -23.15 -7.35
N GLU A 369 9.52 -22.15 -7.04
CA GLU A 369 8.95 -21.95 -5.69
C GLU A 369 8.06 -23.11 -5.27
N VAL A 370 7.14 -23.52 -6.15
CA VAL A 370 6.27 -24.67 -5.92
C VAL A 370 7.10 -25.95 -5.79
N ALA A 371 8.13 -26.13 -6.61
CA ALA A 371 9.00 -27.30 -6.51
C ALA A 371 9.79 -27.35 -5.19
N ALA A 372 10.23 -26.20 -4.66
CA ALA A 372 10.96 -26.12 -3.40
C ALA A 372 10.08 -26.57 -2.22
N ILE A 373 8.88 -26.00 -2.08
CA ILE A 373 7.97 -26.38 -0.99
C ILE A 373 7.51 -27.84 -1.13
N GLU A 374 7.15 -28.28 -2.35
CA GLU A 374 6.68 -29.66 -2.60
C GLU A 374 7.74 -30.68 -2.19
N SER A 375 9.01 -30.43 -2.50
CA SER A 375 10.11 -31.33 -2.16
C SER A 375 10.41 -31.38 -0.65
N LEU A 376 10.29 -30.24 0.04
CA LEU A 376 10.71 -30.09 1.43
C LEU A 376 9.59 -30.27 2.44
N TRP A 377 8.32 -30.17 2.04
CA TRP A 377 7.16 -30.13 2.93
C TRP A 377 7.07 -31.29 3.92
N ASN A 378 7.46 -32.49 3.50
CA ASN A 378 7.45 -33.69 4.34
C ASN A 378 8.60 -33.72 5.36
N ARG A 379 9.64 -32.91 5.17
CA ARG A 379 10.76 -32.75 6.10
C ARG A 379 10.53 -31.61 7.08
N ILE A 380 9.47 -30.82 6.94
CA ILE A 380 9.14 -29.73 7.86
C ILE A 380 8.35 -30.31 9.04
N PRO A 381 8.89 -30.30 10.28
CA PRO A 381 8.16 -30.78 11.44
C PRO A 381 7.03 -29.82 11.84
N THR A 382 6.08 -30.31 12.63
CA THR A 382 5.06 -29.46 13.26
C THR A 382 5.73 -28.32 14.05
N GLY A 383 5.19 -27.11 13.87
CA GLY A 383 5.76 -25.85 14.35
C GLY A 383 6.80 -25.22 13.41
N GLY A 384 7.27 -25.96 12.39
CA GLY A 384 8.18 -25.44 11.38
C GLY A 384 7.56 -24.30 10.58
N MET A 385 8.40 -23.37 10.14
CA MET A 385 7.98 -22.11 9.52
C MET A 385 8.36 -22.11 8.04
N VAL A 386 7.43 -21.70 7.18
CA VAL A 386 7.70 -21.37 5.78
C VAL A 386 7.37 -19.91 5.54
N LEU A 387 8.32 -19.16 5.02
CA LEU A 387 8.16 -17.78 4.62
C LEU A 387 8.30 -17.67 3.10
N LEU A 388 7.32 -17.05 2.46
CA LEU A 388 7.22 -16.87 1.02
C LEU A 388 7.40 -15.38 0.73
N ASP A 389 8.51 -14.96 0.11
CA ASP A 389 8.83 -13.53 0.06
C ASP A 389 7.90 -12.74 -0.88
N ASP A 390 7.57 -13.33 -2.02
CA ASP A 390 6.82 -12.68 -3.10
C ASP A 390 5.31 -12.96 -3.11
N TYR A 391 4.79 -13.71 -2.13
CA TYR A 391 3.45 -14.32 -2.20
C TYR A 391 2.29 -13.33 -2.33
N ALA A 392 2.36 -12.17 -1.69
CA ALA A 392 1.34 -11.12 -1.71
C ALA A 392 1.85 -9.81 -2.33
N TYR A 393 3.00 -9.86 -3.01
CA TYR A 393 3.60 -8.68 -3.63
C TYR A 393 2.85 -8.25 -4.89
N TYR A 394 2.68 -6.94 -5.07
CA TYR A 394 2.11 -6.39 -6.30
C TYR A 394 3.01 -6.75 -7.50
N GLY A 395 2.42 -7.36 -8.54
CA GLY A 395 3.15 -7.81 -9.73
C GLY A 395 3.67 -9.25 -9.68
N TYR A 396 3.35 -10.01 -8.62
CA TYR A 396 3.81 -11.39 -8.39
C TYR A 396 2.64 -12.40 -8.33
N GLN A 397 1.59 -12.16 -9.11
CA GLN A 397 0.37 -12.97 -9.07
C GLN A 397 0.62 -14.45 -9.44
N SER A 398 1.57 -14.74 -10.33
CA SER A 398 1.92 -16.13 -10.70
C SER A 398 2.46 -16.95 -9.53
N GLN A 399 3.27 -16.32 -8.66
CA GLN A 399 3.84 -16.91 -7.45
C GLN A 399 2.72 -17.20 -6.46
N LYS A 400 1.84 -16.20 -6.25
CA LYS A 400 0.63 -16.36 -5.45
C LYS A 400 -0.23 -17.53 -5.91
N ASP A 401 -0.56 -17.57 -7.20
CA ASP A 401 -1.46 -18.57 -7.77
C ASP A 401 -0.86 -19.98 -7.69
N GLY A 402 0.43 -20.11 -7.95
CA GLY A 402 1.16 -21.37 -7.81
C GLY A 402 1.13 -21.89 -6.38
N MET A 403 1.41 -21.01 -5.41
CA MET A 403 1.43 -21.39 -4.01
C MET A 403 0.03 -21.62 -3.43
N ASP A 404 -0.98 -20.87 -3.87
CA ASP A 404 -2.39 -21.11 -3.54
C ASP A 404 -2.89 -22.45 -4.10
N ALA A 405 -2.46 -22.84 -5.31
CA ALA A 405 -2.79 -24.14 -5.88
C ALA A 405 -2.15 -25.28 -5.09
N TRP A 406 -0.87 -25.15 -4.74
CA TRP A 406 -0.15 -26.10 -3.89
C TRP A 406 -0.81 -26.23 -2.51
N ALA A 407 -1.13 -25.10 -1.87
CA ALA A 407 -1.77 -25.05 -0.56
C ALA A 407 -3.14 -25.71 -0.54
N ARG A 408 -3.98 -25.45 -1.56
CA ARG A 408 -5.27 -26.12 -1.72
C ARG A 408 -5.12 -27.63 -1.88
N ALA A 409 -4.17 -28.09 -2.68
CA ALA A 409 -3.92 -29.52 -2.90
C ALA A 409 -3.46 -30.23 -1.62
N ASN A 410 -2.72 -29.54 -0.76
CA ASN A 410 -2.17 -30.09 0.48
C ASN A 410 -3.00 -29.76 1.74
N ASN A 411 -4.12 -29.04 1.59
CA ASN A 411 -4.95 -28.54 2.69
C ASN A 411 -4.15 -27.74 3.74
N VAL A 412 -3.32 -26.81 3.25
CA VAL A 412 -2.44 -25.96 4.07
C VAL A 412 -2.90 -24.51 3.97
N PRO A 413 -3.17 -23.82 5.09
CA PRO A 413 -3.47 -22.39 5.05
C PRO A 413 -2.19 -21.55 4.87
N ILE A 414 -2.29 -20.47 4.09
CA ILE A 414 -1.25 -19.45 3.97
C ILE A 414 -1.80 -18.13 4.54
N ALA A 415 -1.07 -17.51 5.45
CA ALA A 415 -1.38 -16.16 5.92
C ALA A 415 -0.71 -15.13 5.00
N SER A 416 -1.50 -14.33 4.27
CA SER A 416 -0.99 -13.15 3.57
C SER A 416 -0.59 -12.08 4.58
N LEU A 417 0.62 -11.53 4.43
CA LEU A 417 1.15 -10.47 5.29
C LEU A 417 1.10 -9.11 4.57
N PRO A 418 0.88 -7.99 5.30
CA PRO A 418 0.94 -6.64 4.73
C PRO A 418 2.31 -6.26 4.13
N THR A 419 3.36 -7.01 4.46
CA THR A 419 4.71 -6.85 3.90
C THR A 419 4.86 -7.39 2.48
N GLY A 420 3.79 -7.93 1.89
CA GLY A 420 3.83 -8.62 0.60
C GLY A 420 4.27 -10.09 0.69
N GLN A 421 4.57 -10.58 1.90
CA GLN A 421 5.00 -11.96 2.12
C GLN A 421 3.82 -12.89 2.45
N GLY A 422 4.06 -14.19 2.39
CA GLY A 422 3.18 -15.25 2.85
C GLY A 422 3.83 -16.03 3.98
N LEU A 423 3.05 -16.43 4.99
CA LEU A 423 3.53 -17.21 6.13
C LEU A 423 2.73 -18.51 6.27
N ILE A 424 3.45 -19.61 6.45
CA ILE A 424 2.88 -20.93 6.78
C ILE A 424 3.54 -21.42 8.06
N VAL A 425 2.71 -21.92 8.97
CA VAL A 425 3.17 -22.70 10.13
C VAL A 425 2.68 -24.13 9.94
N LYS A 426 3.59 -25.10 9.94
CA LYS A 426 3.23 -26.51 9.86
C LYS A 426 2.45 -26.89 11.12
N ALA A 427 1.18 -27.29 10.96
CA ALA A 427 0.31 -27.70 12.06
C ALA A 427 0.49 -29.18 12.45
#